data_AF-A0A7T5RK90-F1
#
_entry.id   AF-A0A7T5RK90-F1
#
_cell.length_a   1.000
_cell.length_b   1.000
_cell.length_c   1.000
_cell.angle_alpha   90.00
_cell.angle_beta   90.00
_cell.angle_gamma   90.00
#
_symmetry.space_group_name_H-M   'P 1'
#
loop_
_entity.id
_entity.type
_entity.pdbx_description
1 polymer ?
#
loop_
_entity_poly.entity_id
_entity_poly.type
_entity_poly.pdbx_seq_one_letter_code
_entity_poly.pdbx_strand_id
1 'polypeptide(L)' 'MIKKVKSKYIVLSETTGRSFGTYKTLAKAQRRLRQIEFFKKLKQNPALVGRG' A
#
# COMPACT_ATOMS: atom_id res chain seq x y z
N MET A 1 -2.32 -6.08 -0.48
CA MET A 1 -3.50 -6.57 -1.24
C MET A 1 -4.58 -5.50 -1.46
N ILE A 2 -5.45 -5.69 -2.46
CA ILE A 2 -6.63 -4.83 -2.72
C ILE A 2 -7.88 -5.70 -2.62
N LYS A 3 -8.89 -5.25 -1.86
CA LYS A 3 -10.19 -5.90 -1.73
C LYS A 3 -11.29 -4.98 -2.27
N LYS A 4 -12.14 -5.47 -3.18
CA LYS A 4 -13.33 -4.74 -3.61
C LYS A 4 -14.43 -4.93 -2.55
N VAL A 5 -15.00 -3.82 -2.08
CA VAL A 5 -16.10 -3.81 -1.12
C VAL A 5 -17.19 -2.89 -1.64
N LYS A 6 -18.33 -3.48 -2.01
CA LYS A 6 -19.43 -2.81 -2.71
C LYS A 6 -18.91 -2.06 -3.96
N SER A 7 -19.01 -0.73 -3.97
CA SER A 7 -18.57 0.16 -5.06
C SER A 7 -17.16 0.74 -4.86
N LYS A 8 -16.42 0.33 -3.81
CA LYS A 8 -15.12 0.89 -3.46
C LYS A 8 -14.04 -0.20 -3.41
N TYR A 9 -12.79 0.22 -3.43
CA TYR A 9 -11.60 -0.62 -3.34
C TYR A 9 -10.84 -0.27 -2.07
N ILE A 10 -10.56 -1.25 -1.23
CA ILE A 10 -9.82 -1.07 0.02
C ILE A 10 -8.43 -1.67 -0.17
N VAL A 11 -7.40 -0.89 0.16
CA VAL A 11 -6.02 -1.41 0.23
C VAL A 11 -5.80 -1.93 1.64
N LEU A 12 -5.41 -3.21 1.76
CA LEU A 12 -5.18 -3.88 3.03
C LEU A 12 -3.74 -4.41 3.10
N SER A 13 -3.21 -4.46 4.32
CA SER A 13 -2.00 -5.21 4.66
C SER A 13 -2.25 -6.70 4.48
N GLU A 14 -1.33 -7.37 3.78
CA GLU A 14 -1.35 -8.83 3.66
C GLU A 14 -1.01 -9.52 4.97
N THR A 15 -0.18 -8.90 5.81
CA THR A 15 0.30 -9.53 7.04
C THR A 15 -0.60 -9.28 8.23
N THR A 16 -1.22 -8.09 8.30
CA THR A 16 -1.98 -7.66 9.49
C THR A 16 -3.45 -7.41 9.21
N GLY A 17 -3.90 -7.47 7.95
CA GLY A 17 -5.27 -7.13 7.56
C GLY A 17 -5.64 -5.64 7.74
N ARG A 18 -4.71 -4.79 8.22
CA ARG A 18 -4.96 -3.37 8.48
C ARG A 18 -5.29 -2.62 7.18
N SER A 19 -6.27 -1.73 7.23
CA SER A 19 -6.60 -0.87 6.09
C SER A 19 -5.63 0.29 5.95
N PHE A 20 -5.12 0.46 4.73
CA PHE A 20 -4.29 1.58 4.31
C PHE A 20 -5.05 2.67 3.57
N GLY A 21 -6.36 2.47 3.36
CA GLY A 21 -7.23 3.44 2.71
C GLY A 21 -8.30 2.81 1.83
N THR A 22 -9.31 3.62 1.52
CA THR A 22 -10.44 3.29 0.66
C THR A 22 -10.42 4.19 -0.58
N TYR A 23 -10.67 3.62 -1.75
CA TYR A 23 -10.55 4.29 -3.04
C TYR A 23 -11.77 4.01 -3.91
N LYS A 24 -12.19 5.00 -4.71
CA LYS A 24 -13.32 4.86 -5.64
C LYS A 24 -12.99 3.99 -6.86
N THR A 25 -11.72 3.93 -7.27
CA THR A 25 -11.29 3.21 -8.47
C THR A 25 -10.14 2.26 -8.18
N LEU A 26 -10.06 1.18 -8.95
CA LEU A 26 -8.98 0.19 -8.86
C LEU A 26 -7.61 0.83 -9.12
N ALA A 27 -7.51 1.72 -10.10
CA ALA A 27 -6.26 2.41 -10.45
C ALA A 27 -5.68 3.22 -9.28
N LYS A 28 -6.53 3.91 -8.50
CA LYS A 28 -6.10 4.65 -7.30
C LYS A 28 -5.62 3.69 -6.20
N ALA A 29 -6.33 2.59 -5.99
CA ALA A 29 -5.93 1.56 -5.03
C ALA A 29 -4.58 0.91 -5.42
N GLN A 30 -4.37 0.62 -6.70
CA GLN A 30 -3.11 0.09 -7.21
C GLN A 30 -1.95 1.07 -7.05
N ARG A 31 -2.18 2.36 -7.34
CA ARG A 31 -1.16 3.41 -7.11
C ARG A 31 -0.75 3.45 -5.64
N ARG A 32 -1.70 3.36 -4.72
CA ARG A 32 -1.40 3.31 -3.29
C ARG A 32 -0.63 2.05 -2.90
N LEU A 33 -1.02 0.89 -3.42
CA LEU A 33 -0.33 -0.36 -3.14
C LEU A 33 1.15 -0.29 -3.55
N ARG A 34 1.44 0.23 -4.75
CA ARG A 34 2.82 0.46 -5.22
C ARG A 34 3.64 1.37 -4.31
N GLN A 35 3.03 2.46 -3.79
CA GLN A 35 3.71 3.33 -2.82
C GLN A 35 4.08 2.56 -1.55
N ILE A 36 3.16 1.76 -1.02
CA ILE A 36 3.39 0.99 0.21
C ILE A 36 4.52 -0.03 -0.02
N GLU A 37 4.50 -0.75 -1.13
CA GLU A 37 5.55 -1.71 -1.48
C GLU A 37 6.91 -1.03 -1.65
N PHE A 38 6.94 0.15 -2.27
CA PHE A 38 8.16 0.95 -2.40
C PHE A 38 8.74 1.31 -1.03
N PHE A 39 7.93 1.87 -0.13
CA PHE A 39 8.39 2.20 1.23
C PHE A 39 8.77 0.96 2.05
N LYS A 40 8.10 -0.17 1.85
CA LYS A 40 8.46 -1.44 2.50
C LYS A 40 9.86 -1.90 2.07
N LYS A 41 10.17 -1.81 0.78
CA LYS A 41 11.50 -2.14 0.24
C LYS A 41 12.57 -1.17 0.74
N LEU A 42 12.27 0.13 0.80
CA LEU A 42 13.20 1.12 1.35
C LEU A 42 13.50 0.90 2.83
N LYS A 43 12.50 0.58 3.65
CA LYS A 43 12.71 0.30 5.08
C LYS A 43 13.59 -0.94 5.32
N GLN A 44 13.53 -1.92 4.41
CA GLN A 44 14.35 -3.14 4.49
C GLN A 44 15.79 -2.90 4.05
N ASN A 45 16.06 -1.86 3.26
CA ASN A 45 17.40 -1.51 2.84
C ASN A 45 17.76 -0.08 3.31
N PRO A 46 18.18 0.08 4.59
CA PRO A 46 18.51 1.38 5.16
C PRO A 46 19.69 2.09 4.46
N ALA A 47 20.45 1.41 3.59
CA ALA A 47 21.49 2.05 2.79
C ALA A 47 20.94 2.99 1.69
N LEU A 48 19.64 2.88 1.33
CA LEU A 48 18.98 3.73 0.32
C LEU A 48 18.25 4.93 0.93
N VAL A 49 18.02 4.92 2.24
CA VAL A 49 17.47 6.05 2.99
C VAL A 49 18.67 6.69 3.66
N GLY A 50 19.28 7.67 2.98
CA GLY A 50 20.45 8.38 3.47
C GLY A 50 20.30 8.70 4.95
N ARG A 51 21.28 8.29 5.76
CA ARG A 51 21.30 8.54 7.20
C ARG A 51 21.17 10.05 7.41
N GLY A 52 20.05 10.46 7.98
CA GLY A 52 19.91 11.75 8.66
C GLY A 52 20.54 11.66 10.03
#